data_AF-A0A8S2EW39-F1
#
_entry.id   AF-A0A8S2EW39-F1
#
_cell.length_a   1.000
_cell.length_b   1.000
_cell.length_c   1.000
_cell.angle_alpha   90.00
_cell.angle_beta   90.00
_cell.angle_gamma   90.00
#
_symmetry.space_group_name_H-M   'P 1'
#
loop_
_entity.id
_entity.type
_entity.pdbx_description
1 polymer ?
#
loop_
_entity_poly.entity_id
_entity_poly.type
_entity_poly.pdbx_seq_one_letter_code
_entity_poly.pdbx_strand_id
1 'polypeptide(L)'
;MSNSSVKEKRYFQRILDYFPSIENDASKITWAHAVNSHQELNIVLKSQMMFIEADVLIGRSPTSESVAIMAHPPNTSSDLDFTTFLQLAKSSEKGLKLDFKDINAVQSCLNELELQKEQINGPILLNADIVHGGFGSREPINAEKFLHECLSFSFNVARQLTIGFSIGWTTTFSPLMPDLNRYTWSTILNMYRTVTKDYITKKENYSLLNFEITYPIRASWAVHSFYQLHWLTDLTKSGLTFWSPVDEFTIKDYPSLLLYRSIYSKSLVYYDLPSPIDKYIQNNFYNDNYINNSLESFPSMKDFWQTDNSDDILLSQFSALLLKSHVFLRTKQTSSKLTNQSCNWIGTIEFLEENTDSSQAVLCYLAEINDLSKAGMTITIWKNGTIELIYQNNSGTLQIDKSNVLPSSVYSFKLIDMNSSIQIEISSDNPYNLMRNETIPVLVKLTAYLDPPNTQFSSSLSVDNSKKAYHAAVMGRNIDSGLAITKFHIFQHEVAIERMS
;
A
#
# COMPACT_ATOMS: atom_id res chain seq x y z
N MET A 1 -51.91 -21.61 -6.93
CA MET A 1 -50.70 -21.79 -6.10
C MET A 1 -49.54 -21.21 -6.86
N SER A 2 -49.08 -20.02 -6.50
CA SER A 2 -47.91 -19.38 -7.12
C SER A 2 -46.66 -20.13 -6.69
N ASN A 3 -45.91 -20.68 -7.65
CA ASN A 3 -44.58 -21.20 -7.42
C ASN A 3 -43.71 -20.08 -6.86
N SER A 4 -43.47 -20.08 -5.56
CA SER A 4 -42.37 -19.30 -4.97
C SER A 4 -41.08 -19.97 -5.46
N SER A 5 -40.48 -19.41 -6.50
CA SER A 5 -39.12 -19.75 -6.88
C SER A 5 -38.24 -19.51 -5.67
N VAL A 6 -37.75 -20.59 -5.05
CA VAL A 6 -36.66 -20.51 -4.09
C VAL A 6 -35.51 -19.84 -4.84
N LYS A 7 -35.22 -18.56 -4.54
CA LYS A 7 -34.01 -17.90 -5.04
C LYS A 7 -32.85 -18.73 -4.51
N GLU A 8 -32.17 -19.47 -5.39
CA GLU A 8 -30.96 -20.20 -5.03
C GLU A 8 -29.95 -19.21 -4.46
N LYS A 9 -29.48 -19.46 -3.23
CA LYS A 9 -28.58 -18.54 -2.53
C LYS A 9 -27.24 -18.53 -3.28
N ARG A 10 -26.90 -17.39 -3.88
CA ARG A 10 -25.64 -17.19 -4.58
C ARG A 10 -24.63 -16.60 -3.62
N TYR A 11 -23.53 -17.32 -3.40
CA TYR A 11 -22.33 -16.75 -2.78
C TYR A 11 -21.43 -16.17 -3.88
N PHE A 12 -20.72 -15.11 -3.55
CA PHE A 12 -19.82 -14.44 -4.46
C PHE A 12 -18.40 -14.43 -3.88
N GLN A 13 -17.41 -14.44 -4.76
CA GLN A 13 -16.02 -14.26 -4.35
C GLN A 13 -15.74 -12.80 -3.98
N ARG A 14 -16.44 -11.85 -4.61
CA ARG A 14 -16.28 -10.41 -4.41
C ARG A 14 -17.56 -9.79 -3.90
N ILE A 15 -17.42 -8.78 -3.06
CA ILE A 15 -18.52 -7.99 -2.49
C ILE A 15 -19.37 -7.34 -3.59
N LEU A 16 -18.73 -6.78 -4.62
CA LEU A 16 -19.43 -6.05 -5.69
C LEU A 16 -20.30 -6.96 -6.57
N ASP A 17 -19.95 -8.24 -6.70
CA ASP A 17 -20.70 -9.18 -7.54
C ASP A 17 -22.11 -9.45 -6.99
N TYR A 18 -22.31 -9.17 -5.69
CA TYR A 18 -23.62 -9.19 -5.05
C TYR A 18 -24.55 -8.06 -5.55
N PHE A 19 -23.98 -6.93 -5.99
CA PHE A 19 -24.71 -5.74 -6.41
C PHE A 19 -24.58 -5.54 -7.93
N PRO A 20 -25.26 -6.32 -8.79
CA PRO A 20 -25.07 -6.23 -10.23
C PRO A 20 -25.45 -4.86 -10.82
N SER A 21 -26.34 -4.10 -10.16
CA SER A 21 -26.80 -2.78 -10.60
C SER A 21 -25.72 -1.70 -10.59
N ILE A 22 -24.61 -1.91 -9.86
CA ILE A 22 -23.51 -0.95 -9.85
C ILE A 22 -22.52 -1.13 -11.01
N GLU A 23 -22.67 -2.17 -11.83
CA GLU A 23 -21.83 -2.41 -13.01
C GLU A 23 -20.33 -2.46 -12.68
N ASN A 24 -19.98 -3.17 -11.60
CA ASN A 24 -18.60 -3.33 -11.10
C ASN A 24 -17.91 -2.00 -10.72
N ASP A 25 -18.71 -0.99 -10.38
CA ASP A 25 -18.25 0.32 -9.93
C ASP A 25 -18.50 0.54 -8.43
N ALA A 26 -17.45 0.36 -7.63
CA ALA A 26 -17.49 0.46 -6.17
C ALA A 26 -17.93 1.84 -5.65
N SER A 27 -17.76 2.91 -6.44
CA SER A 27 -18.18 4.26 -6.03
C SER A 27 -19.70 4.46 -5.98
N LYS A 28 -20.46 3.54 -6.59
CA LYS A 28 -21.93 3.56 -6.56
C LYS A 28 -22.50 2.85 -5.33
N ILE A 29 -21.65 2.16 -4.55
CA ILE A 29 -22.07 1.59 -3.27
C ILE A 29 -22.40 2.72 -2.30
N THR A 30 -23.57 2.62 -1.70
CA THR A 30 -24.07 3.60 -0.72
C THR A 30 -24.05 3.02 0.69
N TRP A 31 -23.65 3.84 1.66
CA TRP A 31 -23.37 3.44 3.03
C TRP A 31 -24.28 4.17 4.01
N ALA A 32 -25.07 3.43 4.77
CA ALA A 32 -25.68 3.98 5.97
C ALA A 32 -24.65 3.88 7.10
N HIS A 33 -24.06 5.02 7.44
CA HIS A 33 -22.99 5.14 8.43
C HIS A 33 -23.54 5.17 9.86
N ALA A 34 -22.84 4.53 10.80
CA ALA A 34 -23.07 4.51 12.23
C ALA A 34 -24.51 4.14 12.64
N VAL A 35 -25.06 3.07 12.07
CA VAL A 35 -26.43 2.59 12.35
C VAL A 35 -26.46 1.84 13.68
N ASN A 36 -26.47 2.61 14.77
CA ASN A 36 -26.23 2.12 16.12
C ASN A 36 -27.48 2.06 17.02
N SER A 37 -28.67 2.33 16.46
CA SER A 37 -29.94 2.29 17.20
C SER A 37 -31.05 1.57 16.44
N HIS A 38 -32.06 1.09 17.17
CA HIS A 38 -33.26 0.51 16.57
C HIS A 38 -33.95 1.45 15.57
N GLN A 39 -33.98 2.74 15.90
CA GLN A 39 -34.62 3.74 15.05
C GLN A 39 -33.88 3.87 13.71
N GLU A 40 -32.56 4.04 13.75
CA GLU A 40 -31.74 4.16 12.54
C GLU A 40 -31.81 2.89 11.71
N LEU A 41 -31.69 1.71 12.34
CA LEU A 41 -31.79 0.44 11.62
C LEU A 41 -33.13 0.30 10.89
N ASN A 42 -34.25 0.62 11.54
CA ASN A 42 -35.57 0.56 10.93
C ASN A 42 -35.74 1.52 9.75
N ILE A 43 -35.10 2.70 9.80
CA ILE A 43 -35.09 3.66 8.69
C ILE A 43 -34.28 3.09 7.52
N VAL A 44 -33.07 2.60 7.82
CA VAL A 44 -32.13 2.13 6.80
C VAL A 44 -32.65 0.88 6.11
N LEU A 45 -33.26 -0.07 6.84
CA LEU A 45 -33.87 -1.28 6.26
C LEU A 45 -34.92 -0.97 5.17
N LYS A 46 -35.60 0.19 5.27
CA LYS A 46 -36.61 0.65 4.28
C LYS A 46 -36.02 1.57 3.20
N SER A 47 -34.75 1.95 3.33
CA SER A 47 -34.06 2.85 2.40
C SER A 47 -33.43 2.11 1.22
N GLN A 48 -32.91 2.87 0.26
CA GLN A 48 -32.15 2.36 -0.88
C GLN A 48 -30.64 2.17 -0.58
N MET A 49 -30.20 2.40 0.66
CA MET A 49 -28.79 2.23 1.02
C MET A 49 -28.36 0.77 0.85
N MET A 50 -27.18 0.53 0.27
CA MET A 50 -26.70 -0.82 -0.06
C MET A 50 -26.01 -1.50 1.12
N PHE A 51 -25.28 -0.74 1.94
CA PHE A 51 -24.63 -1.23 3.14
C PHE A 51 -25.20 -0.59 4.40
N ILE A 52 -25.25 -1.37 5.47
CA ILE A 52 -25.45 -0.95 6.85
C ILE A 52 -24.08 -1.07 7.52
N GLU A 53 -23.51 0.05 7.92
CA GLU A 53 -22.32 0.08 8.77
C GLU A 53 -22.77 0.33 10.22
N ALA A 54 -22.28 -0.48 11.14
CA ALA A 54 -22.61 -0.39 12.56
C ALA A 54 -21.38 -0.70 13.42
N ASP A 55 -21.19 0.10 14.46
CA ASP A 55 -20.09 -0.01 15.40
C ASP A 55 -20.39 -1.05 16.46
N VAL A 56 -19.45 -1.94 16.78
CA VAL A 56 -19.67 -3.06 17.70
C VAL A 56 -18.72 -3.00 18.88
N LEU A 57 -19.26 -2.95 20.10
CA LEU A 57 -18.49 -3.06 21.34
C LEU A 57 -19.24 -3.82 22.43
N ILE A 58 -18.55 -4.26 23.49
CA ILE A 58 -19.22 -4.79 24.68
C ILE A 58 -19.76 -3.64 25.51
N GLY A 59 -21.05 -3.70 25.84
CA GLY A 59 -21.70 -2.70 26.67
C GLY A 59 -23.05 -3.16 27.18
N ARG A 60 -23.84 -2.19 27.63
CA ARG A 60 -25.14 -2.41 28.26
C ARG A 60 -26.28 -2.29 27.25
N SER A 61 -27.13 -3.30 27.18
CA SER A 61 -28.42 -3.26 26.49
C SER A 61 -29.57 -3.12 27.51
N PRO A 62 -30.83 -2.96 27.08
CA PRO A 62 -31.98 -2.99 27.99
C PRO A 62 -32.14 -4.31 28.76
N THR A 63 -31.56 -5.41 28.26
CA THR A 63 -31.75 -6.78 28.76
C THR A 63 -30.49 -7.39 29.38
N SER A 64 -29.31 -6.80 29.18
CA SER A 64 -28.03 -7.29 29.70
C SER A 64 -27.08 -6.14 30.06
N GLU A 65 -26.32 -6.29 31.16
CA GLU A 65 -25.29 -5.33 31.56
C GLU A 65 -24.01 -5.43 30.72
N SER A 66 -23.79 -6.57 30.05
CA SER A 66 -22.58 -6.83 29.28
C SER A 66 -22.90 -7.77 28.12
N VAL A 67 -23.10 -7.20 26.94
CA VAL A 67 -23.34 -7.92 25.68
C VAL A 67 -22.75 -7.11 24.51
N ALA A 68 -22.50 -7.75 23.38
CA ALA A 68 -22.18 -7.02 22.16
C ALA A 68 -23.37 -6.14 21.74
N ILE A 69 -23.11 -4.84 21.63
CA ILE A 69 -24.11 -3.82 21.28
C ILE A 69 -23.65 -3.00 20.08
N MET A 70 -24.62 -2.41 19.38
CA MET A 70 -24.34 -1.45 18.32
C MET A 70 -24.12 -0.07 18.93
N ALA A 71 -22.86 0.37 19.03
CA ALA A 71 -22.48 1.65 19.66
C ALA A 71 -21.08 2.10 19.25
N HIS A 72 -20.92 3.40 19.02
CA HIS A 72 -19.62 4.05 18.86
C HIS A 72 -19.16 4.68 20.20
N PRO A 73 -17.89 4.53 20.63
CA PRO A 73 -17.37 5.25 21.78
C PRO A 73 -17.57 6.78 21.67
N PRO A 74 -17.88 7.50 22.76
CA PRO A 74 -17.83 7.06 24.15
C PRO A 74 -19.11 6.36 24.64
N ASN A 75 -20.09 6.10 23.78
CA ASN A 75 -21.31 5.39 24.19
C ASN A 75 -20.98 3.94 24.56
N THR A 76 -21.35 3.55 25.78
CA THR A 76 -21.17 2.17 26.31
C THR A 76 -22.51 1.47 26.56
N SER A 77 -23.59 2.05 26.05
CA SER A 77 -24.94 1.50 26.09
C SER A 77 -25.67 1.80 24.79
N SER A 78 -26.52 0.87 24.35
CA SER A 78 -27.37 1.04 23.18
C SER A 78 -28.72 0.38 23.43
N ASP A 79 -29.75 0.86 22.73
CA ASP A 79 -31.03 0.17 22.70
C ASP A 79 -31.00 -1.07 21.80
N LEU A 80 -29.93 -1.28 21.03
CA LEU A 80 -29.79 -2.31 20.01
C LEU A 80 -28.57 -3.21 20.29
N ASP A 81 -28.83 -4.44 20.73
CA ASP A 81 -27.80 -5.48 20.82
C ASP A 81 -27.52 -6.16 19.47
N PHE A 82 -26.36 -6.83 19.36
CA PHE A 82 -25.92 -7.46 18.12
C PHE A 82 -26.89 -8.55 17.63
N THR A 83 -27.41 -9.37 18.53
CA THR A 83 -28.36 -10.45 18.20
C THR A 83 -29.63 -9.87 17.59
N THR A 84 -30.17 -8.80 18.19
CA THR A 84 -31.37 -8.12 17.69
C THR A 84 -31.10 -7.42 16.37
N PHE A 85 -29.95 -6.73 16.23
CA PHE A 85 -29.52 -6.17 14.96
C PHE A 85 -29.49 -7.22 13.85
N LEU A 86 -28.81 -8.35 14.08
CA LEU A 86 -28.67 -9.40 13.08
C LEU A 86 -30.03 -10.02 12.73
N GLN A 87 -30.88 -10.25 13.73
CA GLN A 87 -32.22 -10.78 13.53
C GLN A 87 -33.06 -9.90 12.59
N LEU A 88 -32.93 -8.58 12.71
CA LEU A 88 -33.64 -7.60 11.88
C LEU A 88 -32.98 -7.42 10.51
N ALA A 89 -31.65 -7.49 10.42
CA ALA A 89 -30.89 -7.14 9.23
C ALA A 89 -30.59 -8.33 8.29
N LYS A 90 -30.50 -9.56 8.79
CA LYS A 90 -30.04 -10.74 8.02
C LYS A 90 -30.80 -11.00 6.72
N SER A 91 -32.11 -10.73 6.72
CA SER A 91 -32.98 -10.94 5.56
C SER A 91 -33.03 -9.73 4.62
N SER A 92 -32.48 -8.58 5.03
CA SER A 92 -32.32 -7.44 4.15
C SER A 92 -31.26 -7.77 3.10
N GLU A 93 -31.54 -7.52 1.82
CA GLU A 93 -30.58 -7.71 0.72
C GLU A 93 -29.45 -6.64 0.77
N LYS A 94 -29.06 -6.20 1.98
CA LYS A 94 -28.06 -5.18 2.25
C LYS A 94 -26.79 -5.83 2.77
N GLY A 95 -25.64 -5.26 2.41
CA GLY A 95 -24.38 -5.63 3.02
C GLY A 95 -24.29 -5.16 4.47
N LEU A 96 -23.61 -5.93 5.32
CA LEU A 96 -23.37 -5.59 6.72
C LEU A 96 -21.88 -5.30 6.92
N LYS A 97 -21.52 -4.06 7.26
CA LYS A 97 -20.16 -3.70 7.66
C LYS A 97 -20.13 -3.58 9.18
N LEU A 98 -19.44 -4.51 9.83
CA LEU A 98 -19.37 -4.62 11.28
C LEU A 98 -18.05 -3.98 11.74
N ASP A 99 -18.13 -2.77 12.27
CA ASP A 99 -16.98 -1.99 12.73
C ASP A 99 -16.70 -2.25 14.21
N PHE A 100 -15.87 -3.27 14.47
CA PHE A 100 -15.50 -3.62 15.83
C PHE A 100 -14.67 -2.50 16.46
N LYS A 101 -15.11 -2.04 17.63
CA LYS A 101 -14.41 -1.09 18.51
C LYS A 101 -13.87 -1.75 19.77
N ASP A 102 -14.25 -3.01 20.03
CA ASP A 102 -13.78 -3.82 21.14
C ASP A 102 -13.49 -5.26 20.70
N ILE A 103 -12.27 -5.74 20.96
CA ILE A 103 -11.84 -7.10 20.66
C ILE A 103 -12.66 -8.16 21.42
N ASN A 104 -13.26 -7.82 22.56
CA ASN A 104 -14.06 -8.76 23.34
C ASN A 104 -15.42 -9.05 22.70
N ALA A 105 -15.91 -8.21 21.79
CA ALA A 105 -17.15 -8.44 21.07
C ALA A 105 -16.99 -9.42 19.90
N VAL A 106 -15.80 -9.49 19.29
CA VAL A 106 -15.52 -10.18 18.02
C VAL A 106 -15.99 -11.63 18.03
N GLN A 107 -15.40 -12.49 18.86
CA GLN A 107 -15.78 -13.91 18.92
C GLN A 107 -17.28 -14.15 19.11
N SER A 108 -17.94 -13.39 20.00
CA SER A 108 -19.37 -13.55 20.27
C SER A 108 -20.24 -13.21 19.04
N CYS A 109 -19.88 -12.16 18.31
CA CYS A 109 -20.57 -11.75 17.09
C CYS A 109 -20.33 -12.76 15.96
N LEU A 110 -19.09 -13.22 15.78
CA LEU A 110 -18.76 -14.23 14.77
C LEU A 110 -19.51 -15.55 15.00
N ASN A 111 -19.64 -15.99 16.25
CA ASN A 111 -20.43 -17.18 16.61
C ASN A 111 -21.90 -17.01 16.20
N GLU A 112 -22.50 -15.85 16.48
CA GLU A 112 -23.88 -15.56 16.14
C GLU A 112 -24.10 -15.49 14.61
N LEU A 113 -23.16 -14.87 13.88
CA LEU A 113 -23.16 -14.90 12.42
C LEU A 113 -23.07 -16.33 11.88
N GLU A 114 -22.23 -17.17 12.46
CA GLU A 114 -22.08 -18.56 12.04
C GLU A 114 -23.34 -19.39 12.30
N LEU A 115 -24.01 -19.18 13.45
CA LEU A 115 -25.28 -19.83 13.78
C LEU A 115 -26.38 -19.45 12.78
N GLN A 116 -26.38 -18.20 12.31
CA GLN A 116 -27.42 -17.68 11.42
C GLN A 116 -27.00 -17.62 9.94
N LYS A 117 -25.84 -18.19 9.56
CA LYS A 117 -25.23 -18.03 8.22
C LYS A 117 -26.16 -18.37 7.06
N GLU A 118 -27.07 -19.33 7.22
CA GLU A 118 -28.02 -19.70 6.18
C GLU A 118 -29.06 -18.60 5.90
N GLN A 119 -29.39 -17.79 6.89
CA GLN A 119 -30.43 -16.76 6.82
C GLN A 119 -29.91 -15.37 6.43
N ILE A 120 -28.58 -15.19 6.41
CA ILE A 120 -27.94 -13.94 6.02
C ILE A 120 -27.88 -13.86 4.50
N ASN A 121 -28.54 -12.86 3.91
CA ASN A 121 -28.64 -12.68 2.47
C ASN A 121 -27.49 -11.88 1.88
N GLY A 122 -27.05 -10.82 2.54
CA GLY A 122 -26.05 -9.88 2.04
C GLY A 122 -24.60 -10.24 2.35
N PRO A 123 -23.64 -9.54 1.73
CA PRO A 123 -22.23 -9.68 2.07
C PRO A 123 -21.92 -9.11 3.46
N ILE A 124 -20.85 -9.60 4.08
CA ILE A 124 -20.35 -9.09 5.37
C ILE A 124 -18.95 -8.52 5.17
N LEU A 125 -18.75 -7.29 5.62
CA LEU A 125 -17.44 -6.65 5.78
C LEU A 125 -17.06 -6.65 7.26
N LEU A 126 -16.01 -7.38 7.61
CA LEU A 126 -15.43 -7.39 8.94
C LEU A 126 -14.46 -6.21 9.05
N ASN A 127 -14.81 -5.20 9.85
CA ASN A 127 -14.07 -3.95 9.96
C ASN A 127 -13.46 -3.77 11.35
N ALA A 128 -12.21 -3.30 11.40
CA ALA A 128 -11.58 -2.84 12.64
C ALA A 128 -10.36 -1.96 12.36
N ASP A 129 -10.10 -1.00 13.25
CA ASP A 129 -8.84 -0.27 13.30
C ASP A 129 -7.81 -1.09 14.09
N ILE A 130 -6.91 -1.79 13.40
CA ILE A 130 -5.95 -2.73 14.03
C ILE A 130 -4.49 -2.28 13.96
N VAL A 131 -4.22 -1.17 13.28
CA VAL A 131 -2.88 -0.58 13.17
C VAL A 131 -2.88 0.85 13.70
N HIS A 132 -1.81 1.25 14.36
CA HIS A 132 -1.66 2.62 14.85
C HIS A 132 -1.37 3.57 13.68
N GLY A 133 -2.17 4.62 13.51
CA GLY A 133 -2.07 5.54 12.37
C GLY A 133 -1.14 6.74 12.59
N GLY A 134 -0.70 7.00 13.82
CA GLY A 134 0.31 8.04 14.08
C GLY A 134 0.07 8.79 15.39
N PHE A 135 0.61 10.00 15.49
CA PHE A 135 0.59 10.77 16.73
C PHE A 135 -0.86 11.04 17.21
N GLY A 136 -1.11 10.76 18.49
CA GLY A 136 -2.38 11.06 19.15
C GLY A 136 -3.53 10.10 18.84
N SER A 137 -3.33 9.07 18.00
CA SER A 137 -4.37 8.08 17.76
C SER A 137 -4.64 7.21 18.98
N ARG A 138 -5.90 6.75 19.10
CA ARG A 138 -6.29 5.77 20.12
C ARG A 138 -5.56 4.44 19.93
N GLU A 139 -5.52 3.63 20.98
CA GLU A 139 -5.04 2.26 20.90
C GLU A 139 -5.86 1.44 19.89
N PRO A 140 -5.22 0.75 18.95
CA PRO A 140 -5.90 -0.12 18.00
C PRO A 140 -6.44 -1.39 18.67
N ILE A 141 -7.41 -2.02 18.02
CA ILE A 141 -7.79 -3.38 18.35
C ILE A 141 -6.59 -4.31 18.16
N ASN A 142 -6.47 -5.32 19.02
CA ASN A 142 -5.41 -6.32 18.90
C ASN A 142 -5.49 -7.05 17.54
N ALA A 143 -4.57 -6.71 16.64
CA ALA A 143 -4.55 -7.21 15.27
C ALA A 143 -4.47 -8.73 15.16
N GLU A 144 -3.63 -9.36 15.99
CA GLU A 144 -3.41 -10.81 15.94
C GLU A 144 -4.66 -11.58 16.34
N LYS A 145 -5.30 -11.19 17.45
CA LYS A 145 -6.54 -11.81 17.90
C LYS A 145 -7.68 -11.56 16.91
N PHE A 146 -7.83 -10.32 16.44
CA PHE A 146 -8.88 -9.96 15.48
C PHE A 146 -8.77 -10.77 14.18
N LEU A 147 -7.58 -10.79 13.55
CA LEU A 147 -7.38 -11.49 12.29
C LEU A 147 -7.47 -13.00 12.47
N HIS A 148 -6.96 -13.56 13.57
CA HIS A 148 -7.09 -14.99 13.86
C HIS A 148 -8.57 -15.41 13.95
N GLU A 149 -9.38 -14.70 14.74
CA GLU A 149 -10.80 -15.00 14.91
C GLU A 149 -11.58 -14.83 13.59
N CYS A 150 -11.37 -13.71 12.90
CA CYS A 150 -12.08 -13.42 11.65
C CYS A 150 -11.70 -14.35 10.50
N LEU A 151 -10.41 -14.73 10.35
CA LEU A 151 -9.98 -15.67 9.32
C LEU A 151 -10.52 -17.09 9.59
N SER A 152 -10.49 -17.52 10.85
CA SER A 152 -11.05 -18.81 11.27
C SER A 152 -12.55 -18.89 10.94
N PHE A 153 -13.30 -17.85 11.31
CA PHE A 153 -14.71 -17.72 10.95
C PHE A 153 -14.92 -17.72 9.44
N SER A 154 -14.17 -16.89 8.69
CA SER A 154 -14.35 -16.72 7.25
C SER A 154 -14.14 -18.03 6.49
N PHE A 155 -13.19 -18.86 6.93
CA PHE A 155 -12.97 -20.18 6.34
C PHE A 155 -14.13 -21.14 6.62
N ASN A 156 -14.66 -21.14 7.85
CA ASN A 156 -15.80 -21.98 8.23
C ASN A 156 -17.07 -21.66 7.43
N VAL A 157 -17.18 -20.43 6.90
CA VAL A 157 -18.36 -19.93 6.16
C VAL A 157 -18.09 -19.63 4.68
N ALA A 158 -16.90 -19.96 4.15
CA ALA A 158 -16.41 -19.52 2.84
C ALA A 158 -17.26 -19.95 1.62
N ARG A 159 -18.26 -20.83 1.82
CA ARG A 159 -19.22 -21.26 0.78
C ARG A 159 -20.67 -20.89 1.09
N GLN A 160 -20.91 -20.19 2.19
CA GLN A 160 -22.24 -19.81 2.66
C GLN A 160 -22.42 -18.29 2.70
N LEU A 161 -21.33 -17.56 2.98
CA LEU A 161 -21.32 -16.12 3.10
C LEU A 161 -20.27 -15.50 2.18
N THR A 162 -20.59 -14.33 1.63
CA THR A 162 -19.61 -13.48 0.95
C THR A 162 -18.96 -12.61 2.02
N ILE A 163 -17.67 -12.83 2.30
CA ILE A 163 -16.92 -12.13 3.34
C ILE A 163 -15.82 -11.27 2.72
N GLY A 164 -15.72 -10.03 3.18
CA GLY A 164 -14.58 -9.15 2.92
C GLY A 164 -14.08 -8.52 4.21
N PHE A 165 -12.90 -7.91 4.12
CA PHE A 165 -12.22 -7.30 5.25
C PHE A 165 -12.01 -5.81 5.02
N SER A 166 -12.32 -5.00 6.01
CA SER A 166 -12.10 -3.55 6.00
C SER A 166 -11.12 -3.18 7.12
N ILE A 167 -9.84 -3.14 6.82
CA ILE A 167 -8.78 -3.13 7.85
C ILE A 167 -8.17 -1.74 8.00
N GLY A 168 -8.43 -1.08 9.13
CA GLY A 168 -8.14 0.34 9.33
C GLY A 168 -6.95 0.66 10.21
N TRP A 169 -6.67 1.97 10.27
CA TRP A 169 -5.77 2.56 11.24
C TRP A 169 -6.57 3.39 12.24
N THR A 170 -6.14 3.39 13.49
CA THR A 170 -6.58 4.42 14.41
C THR A 170 -5.98 5.76 13.95
N THR A 171 -6.82 6.77 13.76
CA THR A 171 -6.39 8.08 13.23
C THR A 171 -6.91 9.21 14.11
N THR A 172 -6.19 10.32 14.14
CA THR A 172 -6.61 11.54 14.85
C THR A 172 -6.27 12.75 14.02
N PHE A 173 -7.29 13.51 13.66
CA PHE A 173 -7.12 14.72 12.87
C PHE A 173 -6.68 15.88 13.75
N SER A 174 -5.62 16.59 13.33
CA SER A 174 -5.13 17.79 14.00
C SER A 174 -5.14 18.99 13.04
N PRO A 175 -6.06 19.96 13.19
CA PRO A 175 -6.05 21.16 12.36
C PRO A 175 -4.84 22.07 12.66
N LEU A 176 -4.27 21.97 13.87
CA LEU A 176 -3.11 22.77 14.29
C LEU A 176 -1.78 22.20 13.77
N MET A 177 -1.76 20.92 13.39
CA MET A 177 -0.57 20.23 12.88
C MET A 177 -0.93 19.50 11.58
N PRO A 178 -1.25 20.23 10.50
CA PRO A 178 -1.72 19.64 9.24
C PRO A 178 -0.71 18.67 8.63
N ASP A 179 0.59 18.89 8.84
CA ASP A 179 1.63 17.97 8.39
C ASP A 179 1.48 16.57 8.98
N LEU A 180 0.92 16.42 10.19
CA LEU A 180 0.71 15.11 10.81
C LEU A 180 -0.51 14.35 10.23
N ASN A 181 -1.37 15.01 9.45
CA ASN A 181 -2.57 14.42 8.89
C ASN A 181 -2.27 13.64 7.60
N ARG A 182 -1.51 12.55 7.72
CA ARG A 182 -1.10 11.72 6.58
C ARG A 182 -0.76 10.29 7.00
N TYR A 183 -0.94 9.35 6.09
CA TYR A 183 -0.41 8.00 6.22
C TYR A 183 1.07 7.99 5.86
N THR A 184 1.91 7.88 6.88
CA THR A 184 3.36 7.77 6.69
C THR A 184 3.74 6.38 6.15
N TRP A 185 4.96 6.26 5.63
CA TRP A 185 5.48 4.95 5.25
C TRP A 185 5.55 3.99 6.43
N SER A 186 6.00 4.44 7.61
CA SER A 186 6.05 3.58 8.79
C SER A 186 4.69 2.96 9.12
N THR A 187 3.63 3.78 9.13
CA THR A 187 2.25 3.31 9.41
C THR A 187 1.72 2.38 8.33
N ILE A 188 2.09 2.62 7.06
CA ILE A 188 1.71 1.78 5.92
C ILE A 188 2.46 0.45 5.90
N LEU A 189 3.73 0.44 6.29
CA LEU A 189 4.53 -0.77 6.42
C LEU A 189 4.08 -1.64 7.57
N ASN A 190 3.70 -1.03 8.69
CA ASN A 190 3.09 -1.77 9.78
C ASN A 190 1.82 -2.46 9.31
N MET A 191 0.96 -1.78 8.56
CA MET A 191 -0.20 -2.42 7.93
C MET A 191 0.18 -3.54 6.99
N TYR A 192 1.11 -3.32 6.07
CA TYR A 192 1.60 -4.37 5.16
C TYR A 192 2.07 -5.60 5.94
N ARG A 193 2.99 -5.41 6.90
CA ARG A 193 3.51 -6.48 7.77
C ARG A 193 2.40 -7.19 8.54
N THR A 194 1.40 -6.47 9.01
CA THR A 194 0.21 -7.04 9.66
C THR A 194 -0.55 -7.91 8.65
N VAL A 195 -1.02 -7.39 7.52
CA VAL A 195 -1.89 -8.14 6.60
C VAL A 195 -1.20 -9.29 5.87
N THR A 196 0.13 -9.25 5.73
CA THR A 196 0.92 -10.31 5.11
C THR A 196 1.51 -11.30 6.11
N LYS A 197 1.30 -11.12 7.42
CA LYS A 197 1.79 -12.06 8.43
C LYS A 197 1.05 -13.39 8.30
N ASP A 198 1.81 -14.48 8.40
CA ASP A 198 1.23 -15.81 8.54
C ASP A 198 0.69 -15.96 9.97
N TYR A 199 -0.64 -15.90 10.12
CA TYR A 199 -1.26 -15.90 11.44
C TYR A 199 -1.42 -17.29 12.07
N ILE A 200 -1.27 -18.41 11.34
CA ILE A 200 -1.46 -19.77 11.92
C ILE A 200 -0.56 -20.86 11.28
N THR A 201 -0.13 -21.79 12.14
CA THR A 201 0.77 -22.94 11.93
C THR A 201 0.23 -24.09 11.07
N LYS A 202 1.02 -24.51 10.06
CA LYS A 202 1.17 -25.87 9.47
C LYS A 202 -0.05 -26.64 8.91
N LYS A 203 -1.28 -26.15 8.99
CA LYS A 203 -2.41 -26.73 8.22
C LYS A 203 -3.12 -25.61 7.46
N GLU A 204 -2.98 -25.64 6.14
CA GLU A 204 -3.71 -24.88 5.11
C GLU A 204 -3.54 -23.34 5.11
N ASN A 205 -3.61 -22.76 3.91
CA ASN A 205 -3.22 -21.38 3.59
C ASN A 205 -4.23 -20.34 4.12
N TYR A 206 -4.22 -20.02 5.41
CA TYR A 206 -5.05 -18.97 6.04
C TYR A 206 -4.46 -17.56 5.88
N SER A 207 -4.24 -17.12 4.64
CA SER A 207 -3.79 -15.75 4.37
C SER A 207 -4.97 -14.79 4.22
N LEU A 208 -4.89 -13.61 4.84
CA LEU A 208 -5.85 -12.52 4.62
C LEU A 208 -5.94 -12.12 3.14
N LEU A 209 -4.83 -12.26 2.39
CA LEU A 209 -4.75 -11.94 0.96
C LEU A 209 -5.61 -12.86 0.07
N ASN A 210 -6.20 -13.92 0.62
CA ASN A 210 -7.17 -14.76 -0.09
C ASN A 210 -8.59 -14.17 -0.10
N PHE A 211 -8.83 -13.09 0.65
CA PHE A 211 -10.12 -12.43 0.76
C PHE A 211 -10.08 -11.04 0.11
N GLU A 212 -11.25 -10.50 -0.21
CA GLU A 212 -11.35 -9.10 -0.62
C GLU A 212 -11.00 -8.19 0.56
N ILE A 213 -10.01 -7.33 0.39
CA ILE A 213 -9.57 -6.35 1.37
C ILE A 213 -9.88 -4.96 0.84
N THR A 214 -10.45 -4.11 1.69
CA THR A 214 -10.49 -2.67 1.50
C THR A 214 -9.86 -1.98 2.70
N TYR A 215 -9.11 -0.91 2.49
CA TYR A 215 -8.56 -0.11 3.58
C TYR A 215 -9.47 1.11 3.80
N PRO A 216 -10.10 1.29 4.98
CA PRO A 216 -10.85 2.49 5.29
C PRO A 216 -9.89 3.67 5.48
N ILE A 217 -9.89 4.60 4.52
CA ILE A 217 -8.97 5.73 4.45
C ILE A 217 -9.70 7.02 4.84
N ARG A 218 -9.17 7.72 5.85
CA ARG A 218 -9.61 9.08 6.17
C ARG A 218 -9.26 10.00 5.01
N ALA A 219 -10.27 10.57 4.38
CA ALA A 219 -10.14 11.32 3.13
C ALA A 219 -9.21 12.53 3.26
N SER A 220 -9.23 13.23 4.39
CA SER A 220 -8.34 14.36 4.68
C SER A 220 -6.86 13.97 4.70
N TRP A 221 -6.54 12.74 5.07
CA TRP A 221 -5.16 12.22 5.07
C TRP A 221 -4.72 11.71 3.71
N ALA A 222 -5.66 11.21 2.90
CA ALA A 222 -5.38 10.67 1.56
C ALA A 222 -4.71 11.71 0.65
N VAL A 223 -5.09 12.98 0.80
CA VAL A 223 -4.56 14.13 0.03
C VAL A 223 -3.03 14.16 0.00
N HIS A 224 -2.37 13.72 1.08
CA HIS A 224 -0.92 13.72 1.23
C HIS A 224 -0.29 12.32 1.28
N SER A 225 -1.03 11.28 0.88
CA SER A 225 -0.65 9.88 1.11
C SER A 225 -0.77 8.98 -0.13
N PHE A 226 -0.91 9.56 -1.32
CA PHE A 226 -1.15 8.80 -2.56
C PHE A 226 -0.11 7.70 -2.79
N TYR A 227 1.18 8.01 -2.75
CA TYR A 227 2.23 7.03 -3.06
C TYR A 227 2.26 5.86 -2.07
N GLN A 228 2.05 6.13 -0.79
CA GLN A 228 2.08 5.12 0.25
C GLN A 228 0.84 4.22 0.18
N LEU A 229 -0.34 4.81 -0.02
CA LEU A 229 -1.59 4.07 -0.18
C LEU A 229 -1.59 3.23 -1.46
N HIS A 230 -1.13 3.81 -2.57
CA HIS A 230 -0.96 3.09 -3.84
C HIS A 230 -0.03 1.90 -3.68
N TRP A 231 1.13 2.11 -3.06
CA TRP A 231 2.10 1.05 -2.82
C TRP A 231 1.47 -0.13 -2.08
N LEU A 232 0.74 0.15 -0.99
CA LEU A 232 0.08 -0.88 -0.19
C LEU A 232 -0.97 -1.64 -1.01
N THR A 233 -1.83 -0.93 -1.72
CA THR A 233 -2.93 -1.55 -2.48
C THR A 233 -2.44 -2.35 -3.68
N ASP A 234 -1.37 -1.91 -4.34
CA ASP A 234 -0.81 -2.64 -5.49
C ASP A 234 -0.14 -3.95 -5.05
N LEU A 235 0.53 -3.96 -3.89
CA LEU A 235 1.12 -5.18 -3.35
C LEU A 235 0.10 -6.15 -2.78
N THR A 236 -0.93 -5.63 -2.10
CA THR A 236 -1.94 -6.46 -1.42
C THR A 236 -3.16 -6.76 -2.30
N LYS A 237 -3.20 -6.24 -3.54
CA LYS A 237 -4.31 -6.40 -4.50
C LYS A 237 -5.67 -6.04 -3.92
N SER A 238 -5.70 -4.93 -3.19
CA SER A 238 -6.82 -4.50 -2.36
C SER A 238 -7.40 -3.15 -2.82
N GLY A 239 -8.56 -2.81 -2.24
CA GLY A 239 -9.24 -1.54 -2.49
C GLY A 239 -9.07 -0.51 -1.38
N LEU A 240 -9.69 0.65 -1.57
CA LEU A 240 -9.77 1.75 -0.63
C LEU A 240 -11.24 2.11 -0.39
N THR A 241 -11.60 2.40 0.87
CA THR A 241 -12.90 2.97 1.24
C THR A 241 -12.66 4.32 1.87
N PHE A 242 -12.91 5.40 1.14
CA PHE A 242 -12.71 6.75 1.66
C PHE A 242 -13.84 7.14 2.60
N TRP A 243 -13.49 7.61 3.79
CA TRP A 243 -14.43 8.12 4.78
C TRP A 243 -13.97 9.47 5.33
N SER A 244 -14.90 10.29 5.81
CA SER A 244 -14.57 11.59 6.40
C SER A 244 -15.64 12.02 7.38
N PRO A 245 -15.25 12.61 8.53
CA PRO A 245 -16.13 13.50 9.27
C PRO A 245 -16.46 14.73 8.40
N VAL A 246 -17.59 15.38 8.68
CA VAL A 246 -18.14 16.46 7.86
C VAL A 246 -17.23 17.70 7.81
N ASP A 247 -16.40 17.91 8.82
CA ASP A 247 -15.66 19.14 9.10
C ASP A 247 -14.15 19.07 8.84
N GLU A 248 -13.62 17.93 8.39
CA GLU A 248 -12.17 17.72 8.23
C GLU A 248 -11.63 18.01 6.82
N PHE A 249 -12.50 18.40 5.89
CA PHE A 249 -12.17 18.40 4.46
C PHE A 249 -12.62 19.69 3.77
N THR A 250 -11.73 20.34 3.02
CA THR A 250 -12.04 21.59 2.30
C THR A 250 -12.23 21.34 0.81
N ILE A 251 -12.96 22.23 0.12
CA ILE A 251 -13.22 22.12 -1.33
C ILE A 251 -11.91 22.01 -2.15
N LYS A 252 -10.81 22.59 -1.66
CA LYS A 252 -9.50 22.53 -2.33
C LYS A 252 -8.90 21.13 -2.36
N ASP A 253 -9.32 20.27 -1.43
CA ASP A 253 -8.81 18.92 -1.28
C ASP A 253 -9.54 17.92 -2.18
N TYR A 254 -10.73 18.30 -2.68
CA TYR A 254 -11.61 17.41 -3.43
C TYR A 254 -10.99 16.84 -4.72
N PRO A 255 -10.24 17.62 -5.53
CA PRO A 255 -9.60 17.09 -6.73
C PRO A 255 -8.63 15.93 -6.45
N SER A 256 -7.95 15.93 -5.29
CA SER A 256 -7.01 14.88 -4.91
C SER A 256 -7.69 13.52 -4.68
N LEU A 257 -8.97 13.50 -4.30
CA LEU A 257 -9.74 12.25 -4.20
C LEU A 257 -10.15 11.72 -5.57
N LEU A 258 -10.43 12.59 -6.53
CA LEU A 258 -10.75 12.19 -7.91
C LEU A 258 -9.56 11.45 -8.57
N LEU A 259 -8.33 11.82 -8.22
CA LEU A 259 -7.10 11.17 -8.70
C LEU A 259 -7.06 9.67 -8.38
N TYR A 260 -7.49 9.26 -7.18
CA TYR A 260 -7.49 7.84 -6.83
C TYR A 260 -8.37 7.04 -7.78
N ARG A 261 -9.51 7.59 -8.20
CA ARG A 261 -10.40 6.87 -9.10
C ARG A 261 -9.90 6.84 -10.55
N SER A 262 -9.13 7.82 -10.99
CA SER A 262 -8.54 7.77 -12.33
C SER A 262 -7.42 6.74 -12.45
N ILE A 263 -6.76 6.42 -11.33
CA ILE A 263 -5.63 5.48 -11.27
C ILE A 263 -6.10 4.05 -10.99
N TYR A 264 -7.05 3.89 -10.06
CA TYR A 264 -7.50 2.59 -9.61
C TYR A 264 -8.61 2.03 -10.49
N SER A 265 -8.73 0.70 -10.53
CA SER A 265 -9.93 0.06 -11.06
C SER A 265 -11.18 0.60 -10.37
N LYS A 266 -12.24 0.87 -11.14
CA LYS A 266 -13.55 1.28 -10.61
C LYS A 266 -14.11 0.30 -9.57
N SER A 267 -13.67 -0.96 -9.61
CA SER A 267 -14.08 -2.00 -8.68
C SER A 267 -13.33 -1.99 -7.34
N LEU A 268 -12.43 -1.03 -7.09
CA LEU A 268 -11.56 -1.03 -5.90
C LEU A 268 -11.68 0.24 -5.05
N VAL A 269 -12.48 1.23 -5.45
CA VAL A 269 -12.58 2.51 -4.73
C VAL A 269 -14.01 2.81 -4.33
N TYR A 270 -14.25 2.73 -3.03
CA TYR A 270 -15.52 3.01 -2.37
C TYR A 270 -15.48 4.40 -1.72
N TYR A 271 -16.63 5.04 -1.59
CA TYR A 271 -16.79 6.34 -0.92
C TYR A 271 -17.91 6.28 0.12
N ASP A 272 -17.55 6.32 1.40
CA ASP A 272 -18.43 6.52 2.54
C ASP A 272 -18.28 7.97 3.03
N LEU A 273 -18.73 8.91 2.19
CA LEU A 273 -18.52 10.34 2.39
C LEU A 273 -19.83 11.08 2.68
N PRO A 274 -19.82 12.09 3.57
CA PRO A 274 -21.00 12.90 3.79
C PRO A 274 -21.31 13.79 2.58
N SER A 275 -22.60 14.07 2.35
CA SER A 275 -23.00 15.19 1.48
C SER A 275 -22.58 16.51 2.15
N PRO A 276 -21.92 17.46 1.46
CA PRO A 276 -21.85 17.64 0.00
C PRO A 276 -20.65 16.98 -0.71
N ILE A 277 -19.70 16.39 0.02
CA ILE A 277 -18.45 15.84 -0.53
C ILE A 277 -18.77 14.74 -1.54
N ASP A 278 -19.60 13.77 -1.13
CA ASP A 278 -20.02 12.67 -2.01
C ASP A 278 -20.63 13.21 -3.32
N LYS A 279 -21.58 14.15 -3.23
CA LYS A 279 -22.19 14.78 -4.41
C LYS A 279 -21.16 15.45 -5.33
N TYR A 280 -20.19 16.16 -4.76
CA TYR A 280 -19.14 16.77 -5.57
C TYR A 280 -18.36 15.71 -6.32
N ILE A 281 -17.94 14.67 -5.60
CA ILE A 281 -17.12 13.57 -6.12
C ILE A 281 -17.89 12.86 -7.25
N GLN A 282 -19.16 12.51 -7.03
CA GLN A 282 -20.07 11.92 -8.02
C GLN A 282 -20.25 12.80 -9.28
N ASN A 283 -20.42 14.12 -9.10
CA ASN A 283 -20.66 15.04 -10.21
C ASN A 283 -19.41 15.35 -11.06
N ASN A 284 -18.22 15.25 -10.46
CA ASN A 284 -16.97 15.62 -11.12
C ASN A 284 -16.15 14.41 -11.61
N PHE A 285 -16.64 13.18 -11.38
CA PHE A 285 -15.93 11.95 -11.73
C PHE A 285 -15.53 11.80 -13.20
N TYR A 286 -16.33 12.32 -14.13
CA TYR A 286 -16.11 12.16 -15.58
C TYR A 286 -15.58 13.44 -16.24
N ASN A 287 -15.04 14.37 -15.46
CA ASN A 287 -14.45 15.58 -16.01
C ASN A 287 -12.97 15.33 -16.36
N ASP A 288 -12.71 15.02 -17.64
CA ASP A 288 -11.40 14.63 -18.18
C ASP A 288 -10.27 15.65 -17.91
N ASN A 289 -10.62 16.92 -17.65
CA ASN A 289 -9.65 18.00 -17.41
C ASN A 289 -8.81 17.79 -16.15
N TYR A 290 -9.32 17.10 -15.12
CA TYR A 290 -8.55 16.81 -13.91
C TYR A 290 -7.62 15.60 -14.11
N ILE A 291 -8.00 14.67 -14.98
CA ILE A 291 -7.38 13.35 -15.15
C ILE A 291 -6.09 13.47 -15.96
N ASN A 292 -6.13 14.21 -17.08
CA ASN A 292 -5.03 14.29 -18.04
C ASN A 292 -3.80 15.02 -17.46
N ASN A 293 -4.00 16.11 -16.70
CA ASN A 293 -2.88 16.85 -16.11
C ASN A 293 -2.20 16.10 -14.96
N SER A 294 -2.93 15.23 -14.25
CA SER A 294 -2.37 14.49 -13.12
C SER A 294 -1.62 13.22 -13.56
N LEU A 295 -2.14 12.46 -14.52
CA LEU A 295 -1.52 11.19 -14.96
C LEU A 295 -0.15 11.38 -15.62
N GLU A 296 0.04 12.46 -16.38
CA GLU A 296 1.33 12.79 -16.99
C GLU A 296 2.45 13.00 -15.95
N SER A 297 2.10 13.28 -14.69
CA SER A 297 3.07 13.48 -13.59
C SER A 297 3.50 12.21 -12.87
N PHE A 298 2.91 11.03 -13.15
CA PHE A 298 3.19 9.78 -12.45
C PHE A 298 3.85 8.74 -13.36
N PRO A 299 5.18 8.77 -13.51
CA PRO A 299 5.91 7.75 -14.28
C PRO A 299 5.83 6.39 -13.59
N SER A 300 5.59 5.35 -14.40
CA SER A 300 5.46 3.98 -13.91
C SER A 300 6.82 3.36 -13.57
N MET A 301 7.08 3.19 -12.27
CA MET A 301 8.22 2.43 -11.76
C MET A 301 8.27 1.02 -12.34
N LYS A 302 7.14 0.31 -12.43
CA LYS A 302 7.09 -1.05 -12.98
C LYS A 302 7.44 -1.12 -14.46
N ASP A 303 7.13 -0.10 -15.25
CA ASP A 303 7.44 -0.10 -16.68
C ASP A 303 8.90 0.27 -16.95
N PHE A 304 9.49 1.10 -16.10
CA PHE A 304 10.86 1.57 -16.26
C PHE A 304 11.90 0.76 -15.48
N TRP A 305 11.52 -0.05 -14.50
CA TRP A 305 12.46 -0.71 -13.59
C TRP A 305 12.19 -2.20 -13.40
N GLN A 306 13.26 -2.94 -13.17
CA GLN A 306 13.27 -4.36 -12.82
C GLN A 306 14.17 -4.61 -11.61
N THR A 307 13.83 -5.64 -10.86
CA THR A 307 14.57 -6.13 -9.70
C THR A 307 15.24 -7.45 -10.08
N ASP A 308 16.44 -7.73 -9.58
CA ASP A 308 17.13 -9.00 -9.83
C ASP A 308 16.59 -10.17 -8.95
N ASN A 309 15.27 -10.22 -8.75
CA ASN A 309 14.53 -11.24 -7.96
C ASN A 309 14.91 -11.35 -6.47
N SER A 310 15.15 -10.23 -5.78
CA SER A 310 15.29 -10.24 -4.31
C SER A 310 13.96 -9.92 -3.63
N ASP A 311 13.54 -10.74 -2.66
CA ASP A 311 12.46 -10.41 -1.70
C ASP A 311 12.75 -9.13 -0.89
N ASP A 312 13.98 -8.60 -1.01
CA ASP A 312 14.46 -7.37 -0.40
C ASP A 312 13.95 -6.09 -1.09
N ILE A 313 13.26 -6.19 -2.23
CA ILE A 313 12.63 -5.06 -2.95
C ILE A 313 11.14 -5.33 -3.15
N LEU A 314 10.31 -4.43 -2.63
CA LEU A 314 8.88 -4.43 -2.87
C LEU A 314 8.52 -3.29 -3.83
N LEU A 315 8.37 -3.64 -5.11
CA LEU A 315 8.10 -2.72 -6.21
C LEU A 315 6.59 -2.58 -6.49
N SER A 316 6.08 -1.35 -6.43
CA SER A 316 4.73 -0.99 -6.90
C SER A 316 4.78 -0.19 -8.21
N GLN A 317 3.63 0.12 -8.80
CA GLN A 317 3.53 0.94 -10.02
C GLN A 317 4.25 2.29 -9.92
N PHE A 318 4.27 2.94 -8.75
CA PHE A 318 4.79 4.32 -8.62
C PHE A 318 5.90 4.49 -7.59
N SER A 319 6.27 3.45 -6.86
CA SER A 319 7.27 3.53 -5.78
C SER A 319 7.90 2.17 -5.48
N ALA A 320 9.10 2.19 -4.90
CA ALA A 320 9.80 1.00 -4.44
C ALA A 320 10.21 1.13 -2.98
N LEU A 321 10.00 0.05 -2.23
CA LEU A 321 10.51 -0.09 -0.87
C LEU A 321 11.68 -1.09 -0.87
N LEU A 322 12.77 -0.69 -0.24
CA LEU A 322 13.97 -1.49 -0.02
C LEU A 322 13.96 -1.96 1.44
N LEU A 323 13.85 -3.26 1.64
CA LEU A 323 13.85 -3.86 2.98
C LEU A 323 15.26 -4.11 3.51
N LYS A 324 16.28 -3.95 2.66
CA LYS A 324 17.69 -4.12 3.00
C LYS A 324 18.56 -2.96 2.46
N SER A 325 19.70 -2.71 3.09
CA SER A 325 20.82 -1.93 2.53
C SER A 325 21.50 -2.72 1.41
N HIS A 326 22.16 -2.02 0.47
CA HIS A 326 22.91 -2.62 -0.64
C HIS A 326 22.05 -3.43 -1.63
N VAL A 327 20.87 -2.92 -1.92
CA VAL A 327 19.91 -3.54 -2.83
C VAL A 327 19.93 -2.82 -4.18
N PHE A 328 19.78 -3.57 -5.28
CA PHE A 328 19.96 -3.06 -6.65
C PHE A 328 18.64 -2.90 -7.39
N LEU A 329 18.42 -1.72 -7.96
CA LEU A 329 17.35 -1.45 -8.93
C LEU A 329 17.96 -1.13 -10.29
N ARG A 330 17.42 -1.77 -11.34
CA ARG A 330 17.91 -1.64 -12.72
C ARG A 330 16.81 -1.13 -13.63
N THR A 331 17.16 -0.26 -14.58
CA THR A 331 16.21 0.21 -15.60
C THR A 331 15.94 -0.85 -16.67
N LYS A 332 14.70 -0.90 -17.17
CA LYS A 332 14.25 -1.74 -18.27
C LYS A 332 14.58 -1.19 -19.67
N GLN A 333 14.88 0.11 -19.78
CA GLN A 333 15.20 0.74 -21.07
C GLN A 333 16.56 0.27 -21.61
N THR A 334 16.57 -0.09 -22.89
CA THR A 334 17.77 -0.36 -23.70
C THR A 334 18.14 0.91 -24.48
N SER A 335 19.39 1.36 -24.41
CA SER A 335 19.82 2.66 -24.93
C SER A 335 19.95 2.73 -26.46
N SER A 336 19.49 1.74 -27.22
CA SER A 336 19.62 1.74 -28.69
C SER A 336 18.91 2.91 -29.39
N LYS A 337 18.15 3.73 -28.65
CA LYS A 337 17.53 5.00 -29.07
C LYS A 337 18.10 6.27 -28.43
N LEU A 338 19.06 6.19 -27.50
CA LEU A 338 19.58 7.34 -26.73
C LEU A 338 20.88 7.94 -27.30
N THR A 339 21.41 7.37 -28.39
CA THR A 339 22.62 7.87 -29.04
C THR A 339 22.37 9.28 -29.60
N ASN A 340 22.82 10.30 -28.84
CA ASN A 340 22.79 11.76 -29.07
C ASN A 340 21.78 12.59 -28.27
N GLN A 341 21.07 12.05 -27.27
CA GLN A 341 20.17 12.85 -26.43
C GLN A 341 20.58 12.82 -24.96
N SER A 342 20.76 14.00 -24.36
CA SER A 342 20.98 14.14 -22.91
C SER A 342 19.78 13.59 -22.14
N CYS A 343 20.01 12.73 -21.15
CA CYS A 343 18.94 12.17 -20.33
C CYS A 343 18.94 12.77 -18.91
N ASN A 344 17.75 13.10 -18.42
CA ASN A 344 17.54 13.65 -17.08
C ASN A 344 16.80 12.61 -16.23
N TRP A 345 17.35 12.31 -15.06
CA TRP A 345 16.74 11.45 -14.05
C TRP A 345 16.45 12.29 -12.83
N ILE A 346 15.26 12.14 -12.27
CA ILE A 346 14.85 12.83 -11.05
C ILE A 346 14.38 11.75 -10.07
N GLY A 347 14.48 12.01 -8.78
CA GLY A 347 14.00 11.07 -7.77
C GLY A 347 14.07 11.63 -6.36
N THR A 348 13.49 10.86 -5.43
CA THR A 348 13.50 11.15 -4.00
C THR A 348 13.80 9.88 -3.21
N ILE A 349 14.68 9.98 -2.22
CA ILE A 349 15.01 8.88 -1.32
C ILE A 349 14.55 9.27 0.08
N GLU A 350 13.78 8.41 0.73
CA GLU A 350 13.28 8.61 2.08
C GLU A 350 13.79 7.47 2.98
N PHE A 351 14.75 7.77 3.86
CA PHE A 351 15.20 6.86 4.90
C PHE A 351 14.19 6.87 6.05
N LEU A 352 13.60 5.72 6.32
CA LEU A 352 12.68 5.57 7.45
C LEU A 352 13.47 5.63 8.76
N GLU A 353 12.81 5.86 9.90
CA GLU A 353 13.43 5.86 11.25
C GLU A 353 13.08 4.63 12.11
N GLU A 354 14.09 3.81 12.42
CA GLU A 354 14.19 2.63 13.30
C GLU A 354 15.67 2.41 13.76
N ASN A 355 16.70 2.94 13.08
CA ASN A 355 18.13 2.88 13.45
C ASN A 355 18.88 4.19 13.13
N THR A 356 19.70 4.63 14.08
CA THR A 356 20.53 5.85 14.09
C THR A 356 21.87 5.69 13.35
N ASP A 357 22.08 4.56 12.68
CA ASP A 357 23.40 4.21 12.16
C ASP A 357 23.65 4.85 10.79
N SER A 358 24.81 5.51 10.66
CA SER A 358 25.24 6.23 9.44
C SER A 358 25.58 5.32 8.24
N SER A 359 25.41 4.01 8.38
CA SER A 359 25.75 2.97 7.41
C SER A 359 24.66 2.70 6.36
N GLN A 360 23.46 3.27 6.51
CA GLN A 360 22.37 3.08 5.55
C GLN A 360 22.66 3.82 4.24
N ALA A 361 22.67 3.07 3.15
CA ALA A 361 22.90 3.58 1.80
C ALA A 361 21.96 2.95 0.78
N VAL A 362 21.45 3.77 -0.14
CA VAL A 362 20.69 3.31 -1.31
C VAL A 362 21.63 3.29 -2.50
N LEU A 363 21.67 2.15 -3.20
CA LEU A 363 22.52 1.90 -4.37
C LEU A 363 21.65 1.80 -5.62
N CYS A 364 21.77 2.74 -6.54
CA CYS A 364 21.10 2.67 -7.85
C CYS A 364 22.12 2.32 -8.93
N TYR A 365 21.83 1.33 -9.77
CA TYR A 365 22.69 0.95 -10.89
C TYR A 365 21.97 1.19 -12.22
N LEU A 366 22.56 2.04 -13.05
CA LEU A 366 22.08 2.39 -14.38
C LEU A 366 23.03 1.80 -15.41
N ALA A 367 22.55 0.94 -16.32
CA ALA A 367 23.41 0.35 -17.35
C ALA A 367 22.67 0.05 -18.65
N GLU A 368 23.43 0.13 -19.76
CA GLU A 368 23.04 -0.30 -21.09
C GLU A 368 23.21 -1.83 -21.25
N ILE A 369 22.41 -2.47 -22.11
CA ILE A 369 22.27 -3.93 -22.18
C ILE A 369 23.31 -4.62 -23.09
N ASN A 370 23.65 -5.87 -22.72
CA ASN A 370 24.34 -6.96 -23.43
C ASN A 370 25.87 -7.03 -23.46
N ASP A 371 26.58 -6.00 -23.00
CA ASP A 371 28.02 -6.10 -22.78
C ASP A 371 28.36 -5.48 -21.43
N LEU A 372 28.54 -6.32 -20.40
CA LEU A 372 28.94 -5.92 -19.04
C LEU A 372 30.28 -5.15 -19.01
N SER A 373 30.97 -5.03 -20.16
CA SER A 373 32.19 -4.26 -20.35
C SER A 373 31.98 -2.79 -20.74
N LYS A 374 30.74 -2.34 -21.00
CA LYS A 374 30.42 -0.92 -21.27
C LYS A 374 29.55 -0.30 -20.17
N ALA A 375 30.19 0.55 -19.37
CA ALA A 375 29.66 1.72 -18.67
C ALA A 375 28.27 1.60 -18.03
N GLY A 376 28.24 1.06 -16.82
CA GLY A 376 27.18 1.37 -15.86
C GLY A 376 27.58 2.54 -14.96
N MET A 377 26.58 3.20 -14.37
CA MET A 377 26.74 4.16 -13.30
C MET A 377 26.09 3.65 -12.02
N THR A 378 26.82 3.76 -10.93
CA THR A 378 26.38 3.46 -9.59
C THR A 378 26.24 4.76 -8.80
N ILE A 379 25.07 4.98 -8.20
CA ILE A 379 24.81 6.09 -7.28
C ILE A 379 24.62 5.51 -5.89
N THR A 380 25.40 5.97 -4.93
CA THR A 380 25.26 5.63 -3.52
C THR A 380 24.93 6.89 -2.73
N ILE A 381 23.82 6.89 -2.01
CA ILE A 381 23.41 8.00 -1.14
C ILE A 381 23.28 7.47 0.28
N TRP A 382 23.96 8.10 1.23
CA TRP A 382 23.94 7.73 2.64
C TRP A 382 23.07 8.68 3.47
N LYS A 383 22.49 8.17 4.55
CA LYS A 383 21.69 8.96 5.51
C LYS A 383 22.45 10.13 6.15
N ASN A 384 23.78 10.07 6.21
CA ASN A 384 24.62 11.15 6.73
C ASN A 384 24.90 12.27 5.71
N GLY A 385 24.29 12.22 4.51
CA GLY A 385 24.46 13.22 3.45
C GLY A 385 25.65 12.96 2.54
N THR A 386 26.39 11.86 2.73
CA THR A 386 27.45 11.44 1.80
C THR A 386 26.80 10.93 0.51
N ILE A 387 27.42 11.24 -0.62
CA ILE A 387 27.02 10.80 -1.96
C ILE A 387 28.28 10.33 -2.70
N GLU A 388 28.18 9.20 -3.37
CA GLU A 388 29.24 8.63 -4.21
C GLU A 388 28.64 8.21 -5.55
N LEU A 389 29.27 8.68 -6.62
CA LEU A 389 28.98 8.28 -7.98
C LEU A 389 30.17 7.51 -8.51
N ILE A 390 29.91 6.35 -9.12
CA ILE A 390 30.92 5.56 -9.80
C ILE A 390 30.41 5.30 -11.21
N TYR A 391 31.09 5.80 -12.23
CA TYR A 391 30.69 5.60 -13.63
C TYR A 391 31.88 5.49 -14.55
N GLN A 392 31.69 4.92 -15.73
CA GLN A 392 32.71 4.88 -16.77
C GLN A 392 32.40 5.97 -17.80
N ASN A 393 33.35 6.87 -18.04
CA ASN A 393 33.19 7.94 -19.04
C ASN A 393 33.41 7.41 -20.47
N ASN A 394 33.19 8.26 -21.48
CA ASN A 394 33.36 7.89 -22.89
C ASN A 394 34.77 7.43 -23.29
N SER A 395 35.80 7.78 -22.50
CA SER A 395 37.17 7.27 -22.71
C SER A 395 37.39 5.89 -22.07
N GLY A 396 36.33 5.24 -21.60
CA GLY A 396 36.41 3.95 -20.92
C GLY A 396 37.06 4.03 -19.53
N THR A 397 37.27 5.23 -19.00
CA THR A 397 37.95 5.46 -17.71
C THR A 397 36.93 5.50 -16.58
N LEU A 398 37.20 4.78 -15.50
CA LEU A 398 36.40 4.83 -14.28
C LEU A 398 36.57 6.19 -13.60
N GLN A 399 35.46 6.86 -13.31
CA GLN A 399 35.39 8.08 -12.52
C GLN A 399 34.67 7.80 -11.21
N ILE A 400 35.11 8.46 -10.14
CA ILE A 400 34.49 8.41 -8.82
C ILE A 400 34.31 9.84 -8.33
N ASP A 401 33.07 10.30 -8.26
CA ASP A 401 32.74 11.61 -7.72
C ASP A 401 32.12 11.46 -6.34
N LYS A 402 32.59 12.27 -5.40
CA LYS A 402 32.06 12.32 -4.03
C LYS A 402 31.60 13.73 -3.70
N SER A 403 30.41 13.82 -3.12
CA SER A 403 29.85 15.07 -2.63
C SER A 403 29.16 14.85 -1.30
N ASN A 404 29.05 15.91 -0.50
CA ASN A 404 28.32 15.87 0.76
C ASN A 404 27.23 16.95 0.75
N VAL A 405 26.06 16.60 1.26
CA VAL A 405 24.96 17.52 1.58
C VAL A 405 24.67 17.46 3.07
N LEU A 406 23.78 18.31 3.57
CA LEU A 406 23.37 18.22 4.97
C LEU A 406 22.71 16.86 5.24
N PRO A 407 23.01 16.22 6.38
CA PRO A 407 22.31 15.00 6.80
C PRO A 407 20.80 15.24 6.85
N SER A 408 20.05 14.33 6.23
CA SER A 408 18.59 14.35 6.16
C SER A 408 18.05 12.92 6.11
N SER A 409 16.80 12.76 6.53
CA SER A 409 16.03 11.54 6.26
C SER A 409 15.46 11.52 4.85
N VAL A 410 15.47 12.65 4.13
CA VAL A 410 14.95 12.77 2.77
C VAL A 410 15.95 13.48 1.86
N TYR A 411 16.22 12.89 0.70
CA TYR A 411 17.05 13.49 -0.34
C TYR A 411 16.30 13.56 -1.66
N SER A 412 16.34 14.70 -2.32
CA SER A 412 15.94 14.80 -3.73
C SER A 412 17.19 14.83 -4.58
N PHE A 413 17.17 14.11 -5.72
CA PHE A 413 18.27 14.10 -6.67
C PHE A 413 17.80 14.38 -8.08
N LYS A 414 18.64 15.06 -8.84
CA LYS A 414 18.54 15.22 -10.29
C LYS A 414 19.87 14.83 -10.90
N LEU A 415 19.84 13.91 -11.84
CA LEU A 415 21.00 13.47 -12.59
C LEU A 415 20.84 13.83 -14.05
N ILE A 416 21.88 14.44 -14.62
CA ILE A 416 21.92 14.90 -16.00
C ILE A 416 23.07 14.18 -16.68
N ASP A 417 22.76 13.31 -17.63
CA ASP A 417 23.73 12.75 -18.55
C ASP A 417 23.86 13.69 -19.75
N MET A 418 25.02 14.33 -19.89
CA MET A 418 25.33 15.25 -20.99
C MET A 418 26.07 14.56 -22.14
N ASN A 419 26.00 13.24 -22.27
CA ASN A 419 26.78 12.37 -23.16
C ASN A 419 28.28 12.36 -22.88
N SER A 420 28.91 13.48 -22.52
CA SER A 420 30.36 13.58 -22.23
C SER A 420 30.72 13.57 -20.74
N SER A 421 29.74 13.82 -19.88
CA SER A 421 29.90 13.95 -18.44
C SER A 421 28.55 13.73 -17.76
N ILE A 422 28.60 13.24 -16.52
CA ILE A 422 27.42 13.11 -15.68
C ILE A 422 27.47 14.20 -14.61
N GLN A 423 26.36 14.90 -14.41
CA GLN A 423 26.19 15.85 -13.31
C GLN A 423 25.08 15.35 -12.38
N ILE A 424 25.33 15.43 -11.07
CA ILE A 424 24.29 15.19 -10.06
C ILE A 424 24.07 16.44 -9.21
N GLU A 425 22.81 16.74 -8.98
CA GLU A 425 22.35 17.75 -8.03
C GLU A 425 21.58 17.01 -6.94
N ILE A 426 22.00 17.15 -5.68
CA ILE A 426 21.29 16.57 -4.53
C ILE A 426 21.01 17.67 -3.50
N SER A 427 19.81 17.65 -2.93
CA SER A 427 19.40 18.55 -1.85
C SER A 427 18.82 17.77 -0.67
N SER A 428 19.10 18.27 0.53
CA SER A 428 18.69 17.68 1.81
C SER A 428 17.29 18.11 2.30
N ASP A 429 16.62 19.06 1.63
CA ASP A 429 15.37 19.65 2.12
C ASP A 429 14.22 19.81 1.11
N ASN A 430 13.03 19.48 1.64
CA ASN A 430 11.63 19.77 1.28
C ASN A 430 11.12 19.45 -0.16
N PRO A 431 10.29 18.40 -0.34
CA PRO A 431 9.73 18.02 -1.65
C PRO A 431 8.89 19.12 -2.32
N TYR A 432 8.42 20.12 -1.56
CA TYR A 432 7.57 21.19 -2.08
C TYR A 432 8.32 22.36 -2.73
N ASN A 433 9.63 22.52 -2.51
CA ASN A 433 10.38 23.68 -3.04
C ASN A 433 10.87 23.49 -4.48
N LEU A 434 10.89 22.27 -5.02
CA LEU A 434 11.29 21.98 -6.41
C LEU A 434 10.09 21.92 -7.38
N MET A 435 8.86 21.93 -6.87
CA MET A 435 7.60 21.79 -7.65
C MET A 435 7.19 23.07 -8.41
N ARG A 436 8.03 24.11 -8.50
CA ARG A 436 7.64 25.41 -9.09
C ARG A 436 8.16 25.72 -10.49
N ASN A 437 9.00 24.89 -11.10
CA ASN A 437 9.42 25.12 -12.49
C ASN A 437 9.10 23.91 -13.36
N GLU A 438 8.40 24.23 -14.45
CA GLU A 438 7.94 23.38 -15.55
C GLU A 438 8.97 22.31 -15.93
N THR A 439 8.69 21.04 -15.61
CA THR A 439 9.02 19.80 -16.37
C THR A 439 8.67 18.56 -15.54
N ILE A 440 8.18 17.52 -16.23
CA ILE A 440 7.60 16.29 -15.69
C ILE A 440 8.69 15.43 -15.01
N PRO A 441 8.60 15.10 -13.70
CA PRO A 441 9.63 14.34 -13.00
C PRO A 441 9.54 12.84 -13.30
N VAL A 442 10.66 12.20 -13.60
CA VAL A 442 10.83 10.77 -13.29
C VAL A 442 10.78 10.68 -11.77
N LEU A 443 9.85 9.92 -11.17
CA LEU A 443 9.70 9.81 -9.73
C LEU A 443 10.24 8.46 -9.28
N VAL A 444 11.53 8.43 -8.97
CA VAL A 444 12.14 7.30 -8.28
C VAL A 444 11.99 7.56 -6.79
N LYS A 445 10.89 7.09 -6.17
CA LYS A 445 10.74 7.12 -4.70
C LYS A 445 11.31 5.82 -4.11
N LEU A 446 12.48 5.91 -3.50
CA LEU A 446 13.20 4.79 -2.88
C LEU A 446 13.19 4.94 -1.36
N THR A 447 12.78 3.91 -0.63
CA THR A 447 12.67 3.96 0.84
C THR A 447 13.40 2.76 1.45
N ALA A 448 14.46 2.95 2.26
CA ALA A 448 15.31 1.84 2.78
C ALA A 448 15.43 1.77 4.31
N TYR A 449 15.38 0.55 4.91
CA TYR A 449 15.65 0.27 6.34
C TYR A 449 16.61 -0.93 6.54
N LEU A 450 17.56 -0.88 7.50
CA LEU A 450 18.21 -2.08 8.11
C LEU A 450 18.74 -1.93 9.55
N ASP A 451 18.90 -3.12 10.18
CA ASP A 451 19.26 -3.52 11.57
C ASP A 451 20.77 -3.70 11.88
N PRO A 452 21.17 -3.85 13.18
CA PRO A 452 22.44 -3.38 13.76
C PRO A 452 23.58 -4.44 13.79
N PRO A 453 24.79 -4.04 14.23
CA PRO A 453 26.07 -4.50 13.68
C PRO A 453 26.67 -5.66 14.48
N ASN A 454 27.37 -6.56 13.78
CA ASN A 454 28.57 -7.21 14.30
C ASN A 454 29.37 -7.83 13.16
N THR A 455 30.31 -7.06 12.58
CA THR A 455 31.65 -7.53 12.23
C THR A 455 32.49 -6.36 11.71
N GLN A 456 33.65 -6.14 12.33
CA GLN A 456 34.58 -5.06 12.04
C GLN A 456 35.19 -5.18 10.64
N PHE A 457 35.26 -4.06 9.92
CA PHE A 457 35.96 -3.92 8.64
C PHE A 457 37.46 -3.64 8.87
N SER A 458 38.33 -4.31 8.10
CA SER A 458 39.70 -3.85 7.85
C SER A 458 39.84 -3.36 6.42
N SER A 459 40.33 -2.14 6.29
CA SER A 459 40.43 -1.36 5.08
C SER A 459 41.75 -1.64 4.36
N SER A 460 41.77 -2.59 3.43
CA SER A 460 42.74 -2.60 2.32
C SER A 460 42.42 -3.71 1.32
N LEU A 461 41.84 -3.35 0.18
CA LEU A 461 41.81 -4.22 -1.00
C LEU A 461 42.47 -3.47 -2.15
N SER A 462 43.65 -3.94 -2.55
CA SER A 462 44.38 -3.42 -3.71
C SER A 462 43.74 -3.88 -5.02
N VAL A 463 43.98 -3.11 -6.09
CA VAL A 463 43.42 -3.26 -7.46
C VAL A 463 43.69 -4.65 -8.09
N ASP A 464 44.75 -5.34 -7.66
CA ASP A 464 45.06 -6.69 -8.15
C ASP A 464 44.18 -7.79 -7.53
N ASN A 465 43.73 -7.59 -6.30
CA ASN A 465 42.85 -8.56 -5.63
C ASN A 465 41.42 -8.49 -6.17
N SER A 466 40.98 -7.31 -6.62
CA SER A 466 39.69 -7.12 -7.31
C SER A 466 39.70 -7.70 -8.73
N LYS A 467 40.80 -7.58 -9.48
CA LYS A 467 40.95 -8.23 -10.81
C LYS A 467 41.06 -9.75 -10.73
N LYS A 468 41.76 -10.31 -9.73
CA LYS A 468 41.85 -11.76 -9.52
C LYS A 468 40.53 -12.37 -9.05
N ALA A 469 39.81 -11.70 -8.16
CA ALA A 469 38.46 -12.11 -7.76
C ALA A 469 37.47 -12.07 -8.95
N TYR A 470 37.62 -11.08 -9.85
CA TYR A 470 36.87 -10.99 -11.10
C TYR A 470 37.17 -12.15 -12.07
N HIS A 471 38.44 -12.49 -12.30
CA HIS A 471 38.81 -13.62 -13.19
C HIS A 471 38.45 -15.00 -12.63
N ALA A 472 38.59 -15.21 -11.31
CA ALA A 472 38.24 -16.49 -10.67
C ALA A 472 36.73 -16.74 -10.68
N ALA A 473 35.93 -15.68 -10.48
CA ALA A 473 34.46 -15.74 -10.57
C ALA A 473 33.97 -16.02 -12.00
N VAL A 474 34.67 -15.53 -13.01
CA VAL A 474 34.35 -15.76 -14.44
C VAL A 474 34.70 -17.19 -14.91
N MET A 475 35.66 -17.86 -14.26
CA MET A 475 36.19 -19.17 -14.69
C MET A 475 35.72 -20.37 -13.84
N GLY A 476 34.88 -20.17 -12.83
CA GLY A 476 34.24 -21.26 -12.07
C GLY A 476 35.20 -22.16 -11.28
N ARG A 477 36.37 -21.68 -10.87
CA ARG A 477 37.31 -22.46 -10.03
C ARG A 477 37.25 -21.99 -8.58
N ASN A 478 37.08 -22.93 -7.65
CA ASN A 478 37.18 -22.66 -6.21
C ASN A 478 38.58 -22.15 -5.86
N ILE A 479 38.63 -21.03 -5.13
CA ILE A 479 39.85 -20.57 -4.46
C ILE A 479 39.61 -20.76 -2.96
N ASP A 480 40.32 -21.73 -2.38
CA ASP A 480 40.46 -21.90 -0.94
C ASP A 480 41.30 -20.74 -0.37
N SER A 481 40.62 -19.68 0.09
CA SER A 481 41.16 -18.74 1.06
C SER A 481 40.01 -18.03 1.74
N GLY A 482 39.91 -18.18 3.07
CA GLY A 482 38.76 -17.80 3.90
C GLY A 482 38.34 -16.33 3.85
N LEU A 483 37.54 -15.97 2.84
CA LEU A 483 36.72 -14.76 2.75
C LEU A 483 35.38 -15.16 2.12
N ALA A 484 34.30 -15.12 2.90
CA ALA A 484 32.96 -15.41 2.41
C ALA A 484 32.40 -14.19 1.65
N ILE A 485 32.65 -14.15 0.35
CA ILE A 485 31.91 -13.32 -0.61
C ILE A 485 31.11 -14.30 -1.48
N THR A 486 29.78 -14.25 -1.41
CA THR A 486 28.91 -15.03 -2.30
C THR A 486 28.19 -14.08 -3.25
N LYS A 487 28.56 -14.14 -4.54
CA LYS A 487 27.96 -13.43 -5.68
C LYS A 487 27.27 -14.45 -6.58
N PHE A 488 26.10 -14.13 -7.14
CA PHE A 488 25.51 -14.86 -8.26
C PHE A 488 24.87 -13.95 -9.31
N HIS A 489 25.01 -14.37 -10.57
CA HIS A 489 24.50 -13.84 -11.86
C HIS A 489 23.20 -14.56 -12.28
N ILE A 490 22.46 -14.09 -13.33
CA ILE A 490 21.75 -14.93 -14.34
C ILE A 490 21.30 -14.13 -15.60
N PHE A 491 21.11 -14.89 -16.69
CA PHE A 491 21.05 -14.64 -18.15
C PHE A 491 19.70 -14.19 -18.77
N GLN A 492 19.78 -13.77 -20.04
CA GLN A 492 18.70 -13.56 -21.01
C GLN A 492 18.25 -14.90 -21.65
N HIS A 493 16.95 -15.14 -21.77
CA HIS A 493 16.39 -16.13 -22.70
C HIS A 493 15.63 -15.37 -23.80
N GLU A 494 16.09 -15.44 -25.05
CA GLU A 494 15.27 -15.14 -26.22
C GLU A 494 15.02 -16.45 -26.98
N VAL A 495 13.74 -16.76 -27.18
CA VAL A 495 13.29 -17.73 -28.17
C VAL A 495 13.29 -16.99 -29.51
N ALA A 496 14.29 -17.26 -30.34
CA ALA A 496 14.25 -16.89 -31.75
C ALA A 496 13.49 -17.98 -32.52
N ILE A 497 12.32 -17.61 -33.04
CA ILE A 497 11.69 -18.31 -34.16
C ILE A 497 12.51 -17.97 -35.41
N GLU A 498 13.31 -18.91 -35.89
CA GLU A 498 13.77 -18.89 -37.28
C GLU A 498 13.02 -19.95 -38.08
N ARG A 499 12.14 -19.48 -38.96
CA ARG A 499 11.82 -20.18 -40.20
C ARG A 499 13.00 -19.99 -41.15
N MET A 500 13.59 -21.07 -41.63
CA MET A 500 14.12 -21.12 -42.99
C MET A 500 13.96 -22.52 -43.60
N SER A 501 13.36 -22.51 -44.80
CA SER A 501 13.25 -23.52 -45.87
C SER A 501 12.79 -24.93 -45.53
#